data_AF-A0A538CVN7-F1
#
_entry.id   AF-A0A538CVN7-F1
#
_cell.length_a   1.000
_cell.length_b   1.000
_cell.length_c   1.000
_cell.angle_alpha   90.00
_cell.angle_beta   90.00
_cell.angle_gamma   90.00
#
_symmetry.space_group_name_H-M   'P 1'
#
loop_
_entity.id
_entity.type
_entity.pdbx_description
1 polymer ?
#
loop_
_entity_poly.entity_id
_entity_poly.type
_entity_poly.pdbx_seq_one_letter_code
_entity_poly.pdbx_strand_id
1 'polypeptide(L)'
;HVGLKLYESPEEIAQVWEIREGGVGHSKVPGEHPGWPSWEDAAVPPERIGDYLRDLEALCDRHGRRVAALFGHVGHGCVHSRIDFDFLTPEGVANYRAFMEDAAELVCSKYGGSLSGEHGDGHARAELLDRMYGPELIQAFREFKRIFDPGGGMNPGKVVDPYPLDTYLRTGPDYRSRPVRTRFSFPEDGGSFGAAAERCFGVGACRDQSGVMCPSYQVTLEEQHSTRGRARLLFEMMRGDALQDGWRQEAVKESLDLCLACKGCKHECPVRVDMATYKAEFLSHYYARRLRPRHAYALGLLPWTARVASHAPRLANVVTQRAPFASAAKQFAGIAPERSLPAFAPGTFKDWFTARGERAPGGRPRVLLWPDTFTNFFEPEVAIAAVEVLEAAGHHVVVPQQPLCCGRPLYDYGMLTLAKRQLRRVLAALRDEIRAGTPVVAPSACGDSPARSPSTSRATRPSGRRRRSSNAPSCTCTAISARPRTRAATNRSSTSSASTIECSTRDAVGSLDRSATRPATSTRSRSRPGNACCSPRSGPPARTR
;
A
#
# COMPACT_ATOMS: atom_id res chain seq x y z
N HIS A 1 -31.11 15.58 -15.50
CA HIS A 1 -29.96 16.32 -16.05
C HIS A 1 -28.69 15.76 -15.43
N VAL A 2 -27.94 14.94 -16.18
CA VAL A 2 -26.57 14.60 -15.80
C VAL A 2 -25.73 15.80 -16.23
N GLY A 3 -25.15 16.54 -15.28
CA GLY A 3 -24.27 17.66 -15.61
C GLY A 3 -23.00 17.13 -16.27
N LEU A 4 -22.70 17.58 -17.49
CA LEU A 4 -21.44 17.28 -18.16
C LEU A 4 -20.40 18.32 -17.74
N LYS A 5 -19.27 17.89 -17.19
CA LYS A 5 -18.10 18.74 -16.94
C LYS A 5 -16.97 18.28 -17.86
N LEU A 6 -16.48 19.19 -18.69
CA LEU A 6 -15.30 18.98 -19.52
C LEU A 6 -14.06 19.46 -18.76
N TYR A 7 -12.96 18.73 -18.89
CA TYR A 7 -11.68 19.05 -18.30
C TYR A 7 -10.67 19.24 -19.44
N GLU A 8 -10.03 20.41 -19.49
CA GLU A 8 -9.14 20.79 -20.58
C GLU A 8 -7.68 20.93 -20.12
N SER A 9 -7.45 21.13 -18.81
CA SER A 9 -6.10 21.22 -18.29
C SER A 9 -5.44 19.82 -18.29
N PRO A 10 -4.18 19.68 -18.73
CA PRO A 10 -3.49 18.39 -18.72
C PRO A 10 -3.48 17.70 -17.35
N GLU A 11 -3.39 18.48 -16.27
CA GLU A 11 -3.41 17.98 -14.90
C GLU A 11 -4.78 17.40 -14.51
N GLU A 12 -5.88 18.11 -14.78
CA GLU A 12 -7.21 17.60 -14.51
C GLU A 12 -7.56 16.40 -15.40
N ILE A 13 -7.13 16.42 -16.67
CA ILE A 13 -7.28 15.28 -17.58
C ILE A 13 -6.57 14.05 -17.00
N ALA A 14 -5.32 14.20 -16.53
CA ALA A 14 -4.58 13.11 -15.90
C ALA A 14 -5.29 12.58 -14.64
N GLN A 15 -5.82 13.46 -13.78
CA GLN A 15 -6.58 13.05 -12.59
C GLN A 15 -7.86 12.29 -12.94
N VAL A 16 -8.57 12.68 -14.01
CA VAL A 16 -9.77 11.96 -14.47
C VAL A 16 -9.39 10.59 -15.04
N TRP A 17 -8.29 10.49 -15.78
CA TRP A 17 -7.76 9.21 -16.27
C TRP A 17 -7.35 8.28 -15.14
N GLU A 18 -6.73 8.81 -14.08
CA GLU A 18 -6.35 8.04 -12.89
C GLU A 18 -7.54 7.28 -12.28
N ILE A 19 -8.74 7.87 -12.31
CA ILE A 19 -9.97 7.19 -11.84
C ILE A 19 -10.26 5.94 -12.68
N ARG A 20 -10.17 6.04 -14.01
CA ARG A 20 -10.45 4.93 -14.93
C ARG A 20 -9.34 3.88 -14.90
N GLU A 21 -8.09 4.29 -14.88
CA GLU A 21 -6.93 3.40 -14.85
C GLU A 21 -6.81 2.68 -13.50
N GLY A 22 -7.16 3.35 -12.41
CA GLY A 22 -7.25 2.77 -11.07
C GLY A 22 -8.42 1.81 -10.86
N GLY A 23 -9.37 1.71 -11.81
CA GLY A 23 -10.63 0.98 -11.63
C GLY A 23 -10.46 -0.49 -11.24
N VAL A 24 -9.50 -1.20 -11.84
CA VAL A 24 -9.19 -2.60 -11.51
C VAL A 24 -8.84 -2.76 -10.03
N GLY A 25 -8.02 -1.84 -9.51
CA GLY A 25 -7.53 -1.90 -8.14
C GLY A 25 -8.53 -1.45 -7.08
N HIS A 26 -9.31 -0.42 -7.39
CA HIS A 26 -10.31 0.14 -6.48
C HIS A 26 -11.62 -0.68 -6.44
N SER A 27 -11.76 -1.67 -7.32
CA SER A 27 -12.97 -2.50 -7.41
C SER A 27 -13.13 -3.56 -6.32
N LYS A 28 -12.14 -3.74 -5.43
CA LYS A 28 -12.31 -4.50 -4.19
C LYS A 28 -12.74 -3.56 -3.08
N VAL A 29 -13.89 -3.86 -2.48
CA VAL A 29 -14.42 -3.13 -1.34
C VAL A 29 -14.24 -3.99 -0.09
N PRO A 30 -13.18 -3.77 0.71
CA PRO A 30 -12.88 -4.61 1.87
C PRO A 30 -14.07 -4.73 2.82
N GLY A 31 -14.44 -5.96 3.19
CA GLY A 31 -15.53 -6.24 4.12
C GLY A 31 -16.95 -6.19 3.53
N GLU A 32 -17.14 -5.70 2.29
CA GLU A 32 -18.47 -5.59 1.67
C GLU A 32 -18.65 -6.56 0.48
N HIS A 33 -17.63 -6.68 -0.37
CA HIS A 33 -17.68 -7.52 -1.56
C HIS A 33 -16.27 -8.02 -1.94
N PRO A 34 -16.08 -9.33 -2.16
CA PRO A 34 -14.75 -9.87 -2.45
C PRO A 34 -14.20 -9.40 -3.80
N GLY A 35 -15.10 -9.16 -4.77
CA GLY A 35 -14.80 -8.50 -6.05
C GLY A 35 -13.88 -9.33 -6.94
N TRP A 36 -14.19 -10.62 -7.11
CA TRP A 36 -13.32 -11.52 -7.85
C TRP A 36 -13.31 -11.19 -9.36
N PRO A 37 -12.13 -11.13 -9.99
CA PRO A 37 -11.97 -10.93 -11.43
C PRO A 37 -12.20 -12.25 -12.18
N SER A 38 -13.44 -12.74 -12.19
CA SER A 38 -13.78 -14.08 -12.69
C SER A 38 -14.36 -14.07 -14.10
N TRP A 39 -15.52 -13.44 -14.33
CA TRP A 39 -16.10 -13.22 -15.67
C TRP A 39 -15.83 -11.79 -16.15
N GLU A 40 -14.56 -11.47 -16.31
CA GLU A 40 -14.11 -10.21 -16.89
C GLU A 40 -13.66 -10.39 -18.34
N ASP A 41 -13.58 -9.26 -19.05
CA ASP A 41 -12.96 -9.17 -20.37
C ASP A 41 -13.72 -9.89 -21.49
N ALA A 42 -15.00 -10.17 -21.28
CA ALA A 42 -15.87 -10.65 -22.36
C ALA A 42 -16.21 -9.50 -23.31
N ALA A 43 -16.19 -9.77 -24.61
CA ALA A 43 -16.48 -8.79 -25.66
C ALA A 43 -17.65 -9.25 -26.54
N VAL A 44 -18.56 -8.34 -26.84
CA VAL A 44 -19.70 -8.56 -27.77
C VAL A 44 -19.69 -7.46 -28.83
N PRO A 45 -20.45 -7.59 -29.94
CA PRO A 45 -20.61 -6.48 -30.89
C PRO A 45 -21.03 -5.18 -30.15
N PRO A 46 -20.33 -4.04 -30.34
CA PRO A 46 -20.56 -2.82 -29.55
C PRO A 46 -22.01 -2.34 -29.55
N GLU A 47 -22.72 -2.50 -30.67
CA GLU A 47 -24.13 -2.16 -30.83
C GLU A 47 -25.08 -3.04 -29.99
N ARG A 48 -24.61 -4.19 -29.50
CA ARG A 48 -25.36 -5.12 -28.64
C ARG A 48 -24.98 -5.06 -27.17
N ILE A 49 -24.02 -4.20 -26.77
CA ILE A 49 -23.48 -4.18 -25.41
C ILE A 49 -24.57 -3.93 -24.35
N GLY A 50 -25.55 -3.06 -24.63
CA GLY A 50 -26.63 -2.76 -23.68
C GLY A 50 -27.54 -3.95 -23.41
N ASP A 51 -27.81 -4.78 -24.42
CA ASP A 51 -28.57 -6.02 -24.25
C ASP A 51 -27.75 -7.04 -23.48
N TYR A 52 -26.46 -7.20 -23.83
CA TYR A 52 -25.56 -8.12 -23.15
C TYR A 52 -25.44 -7.81 -21.66
N LEU A 53 -25.31 -6.53 -21.28
CA LEU A 53 -25.23 -6.13 -19.87
C LEU A 53 -26.49 -6.51 -19.09
N ARG A 54 -27.69 -6.34 -19.69
CA ARG A 54 -28.96 -6.76 -19.06
C ARG A 54 -29.05 -8.28 -18.89
N ASP A 55 -28.62 -9.04 -19.90
CA ASP A 55 -28.64 -10.50 -19.83
C ASP A 55 -27.56 -11.06 -18.90
N LEU A 56 -26.41 -10.39 -18.78
CA LEU A 56 -25.37 -10.70 -17.81
C LEU A 56 -25.85 -10.45 -16.38
N GLU A 57 -26.55 -9.34 -16.14
CA GLU A 57 -27.19 -9.06 -14.84
C GLU A 57 -28.23 -10.14 -14.51
N ALA A 58 -29.11 -10.48 -15.46
CA ALA A 58 -30.08 -11.57 -15.28
C ALA A 58 -29.41 -12.94 -15.07
N LEU A 59 -28.25 -13.19 -15.68
CA LEU A 59 -27.46 -14.40 -15.45
C LEU A 59 -26.88 -14.42 -14.02
N CYS A 60 -26.34 -13.29 -13.54
CA CYS A 60 -25.88 -13.16 -12.16
C CYS A 60 -27.01 -13.44 -11.17
N ASP A 61 -28.21 -12.89 -11.41
CA ASP A 61 -29.39 -13.13 -10.56
C ASP A 61 -29.79 -14.61 -10.52
N ARG A 62 -29.79 -15.31 -11.66
CA ARG A 62 -30.10 -16.75 -11.72
C ARG A 62 -29.14 -17.61 -10.91
N HIS A 63 -27.86 -17.22 -10.88
CA HIS A 63 -26.82 -17.88 -10.09
C HIS A 63 -26.69 -17.30 -8.66
N GLY A 64 -27.57 -16.38 -8.28
CA GLY A 64 -27.56 -15.72 -6.98
C GLY A 64 -26.24 -14.99 -6.69
N ARG A 65 -25.63 -14.40 -7.72
CA ARG A 65 -24.37 -13.65 -7.65
C ARG A 65 -24.63 -12.15 -7.72
N ARG A 66 -23.80 -11.37 -7.04
CA ARG A 66 -23.82 -9.90 -7.08
C ARG A 66 -22.63 -9.39 -7.87
N VAL A 67 -22.84 -8.28 -8.56
CA VAL A 67 -21.80 -7.55 -9.28
C VAL A 67 -21.45 -6.28 -8.51
N ALA A 68 -20.21 -6.16 -8.05
CA ALA A 68 -19.73 -4.95 -7.38
C ALA A 68 -19.41 -3.81 -8.35
N ALA A 69 -18.89 -4.15 -9.53
CA ALA A 69 -18.48 -3.15 -10.51
C ALA A 69 -18.54 -3.73 -11.93
N LEU A 70 -18.96 -2.87 -12.86
CA LEU A 70 -18.86 -3.06 -14.31
C LEU A 70 -18.13 -1.85 -14.89
N PHE A 71 -17.09 -2.12 -15.67
CA PHE A 71 -16.29 -1.10 -16.35
C PHE A 71 -15.62 -1.72 -17.58
N GLY A 72 -15.10 -0.91 -18.49
CA GLY A 72 -14.40 -1.48 -19.65
C GLY A 72 -14.27 -0.52 -20.81
N HIS A 73 -14.23 -1.10 -22.00
CA HIS A 73 -14.03 -0.43 -23.27
C HIS A 73 -15.34 -0.52 -24.06
N VAL A 74 -16.33 0.29 -23.66
CA VAL A 74 -17.69 0.25 -24.22
C VAL A 74 -17.69 0.40 -25.74
N GLY A 75 -16.82 1.25 -26.28
CA GLY A 75 -16.66 1.42 -27.74
C GLY A 75 -16.16 0.19 -28.48
N HIS A 76 -15.55 -0.78 -27.78
CA HIS A 76 -15.11 -2.07 -28.32
C HIS A 76 -16.03 -3.22 -27.87
N GLY A 77 -17.13 -2.93 -27.16
CA GLY A 77 -18.02 -3.96 -26.63
C GLY A 77 -17.41 -4.84 -25.55
N CYS A 78 -16.23 -4.48 -24.99
CA CYS A 78 -15.52 -5.24 -23.98
C CYS A 78 -15.84 -4.76 -22.56
N VAL A 79 -16.22 -5.68 -21.69
CA VAL A 79 -16.67 -5.41 -20.31
C VAL A 79 -15.91 -6.25 -19.31
N HIS A 80 -15.42 -5.61 -18.25
CA HIS A 80 -14.88 -6.24 -17.06
C HIS A 80 -15.90 -6.21 -15.93
N SER A 81 -15.98 -7.30 -15.17
CA SER A 81 -16.91 -7.44 -14.05
C SER A 81 -16.20 -7.89 -12.78
N ARG A 82 -16.84 -7.63 -11.63
CA ARG A 82 -16.34 -8.02 -10.31
C ARG A 82 -17.47 -8.70 -9.55
N ILE A 83 -17.37 -10.03 -9.41
CA ILE A 83 -18.47 -10.89 -8.96
C ILE A 83 -18.11 -11.57 -7.63
N ASP A 84 -19.11 -11.82 -6.77
CA ASP A 84 -18.91 -12.47 -5.46
C ASP A 84 -19.00 -14.00 -5.48
N PHE A 85 -18.17 -14.65 -6.29
CA PHE A 85 -18.03 -16.11 -6.21
C PHE A 85 -17.52 -16.58 -4.85
N ASP A 86 -18.05 -17.72 -4.40
CA ASP A 86 -17.54 -18.44 -3.24
C ASP A 86 -16.67 -19.61 -3.73
N PHE A 87 -15.36 -19.52 -3.47
CA PHE A 87 -14.42 -20.57 -3.82
C PHE A 87 -14.04 -21.47 -2.63
N LEU A 88 -14.60 -21.20 -1.44
CA LEU A 88 -14.26 -21.91 -0.21
C LEU A 88 -15.19 -23.08 0.07
N THR A 89 -16.30 -23.21 -0.67
CA THR A 89 -17.25 -24.32 -0.54
C THR A 89 -17.31 -25.13 -1.84
N PRO A 90 -17.50 -26.45 -1.77
CA PRO A 90 -17.72 -27.28 -2.96
C PRO A 90 -18.92 -26.79 -3.79
N GLU A 91 -20.00 -26.37 -3.14
CA GLU A 91 -21.20 -25.85 -3.79
C GLU A 91 -20.93 -24.53 -4.52
N GLY A 92 -20.15 -23.64 -3.90
CA GLY A 92 -19.74 -22.39 -4.52
C GLY A 92 -18.84 -22.59 -5.75
N VAL A 93 -17.93 -23.56 -5.70
CA VAL A 93 -17.09 -23.94 -6.85
C VAL A 93 -17.94 -24.54 -7.98
N ALA A 94 -18.90 -25.41 -7.65
CA ALA A 94 -19.83 -25.96 -8.65
C ALA A 94 -20.70 -24.85 -9.28
N ASN A 95 -21.17 -23.89 -8.48
CA ASN A 95 -21.90 -22.72 -8.99
C ASN A 95 -21.03 -21.85 -9.90
N TYR A 96 -19.76 -21.62 -9.54
CA TYR A 96 -18.80 -20.92 -10.39
C TYR A 96 -18.65 -21.62 -11.75
N ARG A 97 -18.49 -22.95 -11.76
CA ARG A 97 -18.44 -23.72 -13.01
C ARG A 97 -19.68 -23.52 -13.87
N ALA A 98 -20.86 -23.74 -13.30
CA ALA A 98 -22.12 -23.60 -14.02
C ALA A 98 -22.30 -22.17 -14.58
N PHE A 99 -21.94 -21.15 -13.78
CA PHE A 99 -21.98 -19.76 -14.23
C PHE A 99 -21.06 -19.54 -15.44
N MET A 100 -19.82 -20.04 -15.40
CA MET A 100 -18.83 -19.82 -16.45
C MET A 100 -19.25 -20.48 -17.78
N GLU A 101 -19.85 -21.67 -17.71
CA GLU A 101 -20.40 -22.38 -18.87
C GLU A 101 -21.61 -21.64 -19.47
N ASP A 102 -22.56 -21.21 -18.63
CA ASP A 102 -23.72 -20.41 -19.07
C ASP A 102 -23.30 -19.05 -19.66
N ALA A 103 -22.30 -18.41 -19.07
CA ALA A 103 -21.79 -17.13 -19.53
C ALA A 103 -21.06 -17.27 -20.88
N ALA A 104 -20.35 -18.38 -21.10
CA ALA A 104 -19.75 -18.69 -22.39
C ALA A 104 -20.81 -18.92 -23.47
N GLU A 105 -21.87 -19.66 -23.15
CA GLU A 105 -23.01 -19.85 -24.05
C GLU A 105 -23.70 -18.52 -24.38
N LEU A 106 -23.89 -17.66 -23.37
CA LEU A 106 -24.45 -16.34 -23.54
C LEU A 106 -23.62 -15.52 -24.54
N VAL A 107 -22.30 -15.45 -24.35
CA VAL A 107 -21.42 -14.64 -25.18
C VAL A 107 -21.28 -15.23 -26.59
N CYS A 108 -20.87 -16.50 -26.70
CA CYS A 108 -20.57 -17.11 -27.99
C CYS A 108 -21.82 -17.38 -28.83
N SER A 109 -22.85 -18.00 -28.26
CA SER A 109 -24.01 -18.45 -29.04
C SER A 109 -25.04 -17.34 -29.26
N LYS A 110 -25.35 -16.54 -28.23
CA LYS A 110 -26.38 -15.49 -28.36
C LYS A 110 -25.86 -14.19 -28.95
N TYR A 111 -24.63 -13.80 -28.62
CA TYR A 111 -24.05 -12.52 -29.05
C TYR A 111 -22.97 -12.65 -30.12
N GLY A 112 -22.47 -13.86 -30.42
CA GLY A 112 -21.36 -14.03 -31.35
C GLY A 112 -20.07 -13.34 -30.87
N GLY A 113 -19.89 -13.27 -29.55
CA GLY A 113 -18.80 -12.54 -28.91
C GLY A 113 -17.57 -13.40 -28.57
N SER A 114 -16.60 -12.77 -27.91
CA SER A 114 -15.37 -13.38 -27.40
C SER A 114 -15.37 -13.53 -25.88
N LEU A 115 -14.85 -14.67 -25.39
CA LEU A 115 -14.68 -14.98 -23.97
C LEU A 115 -13.56 -14.16 -23.29
N SER A 116 -12.61 -13.66 -24.08
CA SER A 116 -11.55 -12.74 -23.68
C SER A 116 -11.22 -11.79 -24.84
N GLY A 117 -11.35 -10.49 -24.61
CA GLY A 117 -11.01 -9.45 -25.57
C GLY A 117 -9.54 -9.03 -25.52
N GLU A 118 -8.96 -8.95 -24.32
CA GLU A 118 -7.63 -8.35 -24.09
C GLU A 118 -6.72 -9.21 -23.18
N HIS A 119 -7.27 -9.88 -22.18
CA HIS A 119 -6.50 -10.54 -21.11
C HIS A 119 -5.84 -11.86 -21.56
N GLY A 120 -6.37 -12.46 -22.62
CA GLY A 120 -6.04 -13.82 -23.06
C GLY A 120 -6.73 -14.89 -22.21
N ASP A 121 -6.63 -16.14 -22.66
CA ASP A 121 -7.46 -17.22 -22.13
C ASP A 121 -6.88 -17.87 -20.87
N GLY A 122 -5.56 -18.12 -20.90
CA GLY A 122 -4.81 -18.74 -19.80
C GLY A 122 -5.41 -20.07 -19.34
N HIS A 123 -5.55 -20.23 -18.03
CA HIS A 123 -6.29 -21.36 -17.41
C HIS A 123 -7.78 -21.03 -17.23
N ALA A 124 -8.12 -19.74 -17.08
CA ALA A 124 -9.45 -19.30 -16.69
C ALA A 124 -10.52 -19.47 -17.79
N ARG A 125 -10.11 -19.49 -19.07
CA ARG A 125 -11.02 -19.65 -20.21
C ARG A 125 -10.76 -20.90 -21.05
N ALA A 126 -9.63 -21.59 -20.88
CA ALA A 126 -9.17 -22.59 -21.83
C ALA A 126 -10.14 -23.75 -22.06
N GLU A 127 -10.82 -24.25 -21.01
CA GLU A 127 -11.84 -25.31 -21.14
C GLU A 127 -13.05 -24.87 -21.99
N LEU A 128 -13.29 -23.57 -22.11
CA LEU A 128 -14.46 -23.00 -22.79
C LEU A 128 -14.17 -22.62 -24.25
N LEU A 129 -12.92 -22.67 -24.71
CA LEU A 129 -12.53 -22.17 -26.02
C LEU A 129 -13.13 -22.94 -27.19
N ASP A 130 -13.50 -24.21 -26.99
CA ASP A 130 -14.21 -24.99 -28.00
C ASP A 130 -15.58 -24.40 -28.35
N ARG A 131 -16.23 -23.71 -27.39
CA ARG A 131 -17.50 -22.98 -27.65
C ARG A 131 -17.33 -21.78 -28.56
N MET A 132 -16.13 -21.20 -28.61
CA MET A 132 -15.84 -19.98 -29.36
C MET A 132 -15.23 -20.28 -30.73
N TYR A 133 -14.24 -21.18 -30.77
CA TYR A 133 -13.47 -21.49 -31.97
C TYR A 133 -13.94 -22.76 -32.69
N GLY A 134 -14.64 -23.65 -31.99
CA GLY A 134 -15.01 -24.95 -32.50
C GLY A 134 -13.83 -25.94 -32.61
N PRO A 135 -14.14 -27.22 -32.87
CA PRO A 135 -13.16 -28.30 -32.75
C PRO A 135 -12.04 -28.23 -33.78
N GLU A 136 -12.30 -27.72 -34.99
CA GLU A 136 -11.31 -27.60 -36.06
C GLU A 136 -10.18 -26.63 -35.69
N LEU A 137 -10.51 -25.43 -35.24
CA LEU A 137 -9.52 -24.43 -34.85
C LEU A 137 -8.78 -24.82 -33.57
N ILE A 138 -9.47 -25.42 -32.59
CA ILE A 138 -8.81 -25.96 -31.40
C ILE A 138 -7.81 -27.06 -31.77
N GLN A 139 -8.15 -27.91 -32.74
CA GLN A 139 -7.22 -28.91 -33.25
C GLN A 139 -6.00 -28.27 -33.94
N ALA A 140 -6.19 -27.22 -34.74
CA ALA A 140 -5.09 -26.47 -35.32
C ALA A 140 -4.17 -25.85 -34.24
N PHE A 141 -4.74 -25.32 -33.15
CA PHE A 141 -3.96 -24.81 -32.01
C PHE A 141 -3.13 -25.92 -31.34
N ARG A 142 -3.69 -27.13 -31.18
CA ARG A 142 -2.96 -28.29 -30.65
C ARG A 142 -1.78 -28.67 -31.54
N GLU A 143 -2.00 -28.72 -32.85
CA GLU A 143 -0.95 -29.05 -33.81
C GLU A 143 0.17 -28.03 -33.80
N PHE A 144 -0.18 -26.73 -33.81
CA PHE A 144 0.77 -25.64 -33.67
C PHE A 144 1.61 -25.77 -32.38
N LYS A 145 0.94 -25.99 -31.24
CA LYS A 145 1.60 -26.19 -29.95
C LYS A 145 2.59 -27.37 -30.00
N ARG A 146 2.19 -28.49 -30.58
CA ARG A 146 3.02 -29.70 -30.65
C ARG A 146 4.25 -29.54 -31.55
N ILE A 147 4.18 -28.71 -32.59
CA ILE A 147 5.34 -28.41 -33.45
C ILE A 147 6.45 -27.71 -32.66
N PHE A 148 6.10 -26.73 -31.84
CA PHE A 148 7.07 -25.90 -31.11
C PHE A 148 7.39 -26.41 -29.70
N ASP A 149 6.51 -27.20 -29.09
CA ASP A 149 6.67 -27.77 -27.75
C ASP A 149 6.21 -29.24 -27.70
N PRO A 150 6.92 -30.14 -28.41
CA PRO A 150 6.55 -31.55 -28.49
C PRO A 150 6.59 -32.27 -27.14
N GLY A 151 7.38 -31.75 -26.19
CA GLY A 151 7.47 -32.27 -24.82
C GLY A 151 6.44 -31.68 -23.84
N GLY A 152 5.65 -30.68 -24.25
CA GLY A 152 4.63 -30.05 -23.41
C GLY A 152 5.18 -29.28 -22.20
N GLY A 153 6.42 -28.79 -22.25
CA GLY A 153 7.07 -28.12 -21.12
C GLY A 153 6.68 -26.65 -20.96
N MET A 154 6.21 -26.00 -22.03
CA MET A 154 5.94 -24.56 -22.04
C MET A 154 4.50 -24.26 -21.61
N ASN A 155 4.29 -24.02 -20.33
CA ASN A 155 2.99 -23.63 -19.74
C ASN A 155 1.85 -24.63 -20.04
N PRO A 156 1.96 -25.90 -19.59
CA PRO A 156 1.02 -26.97 -19.93
C PRO A 156 -0.39 -26.72 -19.37
N GLY A 157 -1.40 -27.20 -20.09
CA GLY A 157 -2.82 -27.15 -19.71
C GLY A 157 -3.48 -25.79 -19.84
N LYS A 158 -2.90 -24.88 -20.63
CA LYS A 158 -3.41 -23.52 -20.92
C LYS A 158 -3.65 -23.44 -22.43
N VAL A 159 -4.75 -22.79 -22.82
CA VAL A 159 -5.25 -22.65 -24.20
C VAL A 159 -5.64 -23.99 -24.85
N VAL A 160 -4.70 -24.93 -24.97
CA VAL A 160 -4.94 -26.29 -25.48
C VAL A 160 -4.74 -27.33 -24.39
N ASP A 161 -5.41 -28.46 -24.56
CA ASP A 161 -5.46 -29.59 -23.61
C ASP A 161 -5.66 -29.11 -22.17
N PRO A 162 -6.75 -28.34 -21.93
CA PRO A 162 -6.92 -27.57 -20.71
C PRO A 162 -7.13 -28.45 -19.50
N TYR A 163 -6.61 -27.98 -18.36
CA TYR A 163 -7.09 -28.46 -17.07
C TYR A 163 -8.54 -27.99 -16.85
N PRO A 164 -9.33 -28.69 -16.02
CA PRO A 164 -10.69 -28.25 -15.70
C PRO A 164 -10.71 -26.87 -15.02
N LEU A 165 -11.67 -26.01 -15.37
CA LEU A 165 -11.80 -24.60 -14.98
C LEU A 165 -11.93 -24.40 -13.46
N ASP A 166 -12.42 -25.42 -12.75
CA ASP A 166 -12.63 -25.47 -11.32
C ASP A 166 -11.47 -26.14 -10.55
N THR A 167 -10.37 -26.44 -11.24
CA THR A 167 -9.13 -26.94 -10.62
C THR A 167 -8.08 -25.84 -10.52
N TYR A 168 -7.05 -26.07 -9.69
CA TYR A 168 -5.94 -25.13 -9.44
C TYR A 168 -6.37 -23.73 -8.95
N LEU A 169 -7.53 -23.65 -8.28
CA LEU A 169 -8.01 -22.40 -7.69
C LEU A 169 -6.98 -21.86 -6.67
N ARG A 170 -6.77 -20.54 -6.70
CA ARG A 170 -5.87 -19.86 -5.76
C ARG A 170 -6.28 -20.13 -4.30
N THR A 171 -7.57 -20.10 -4.05
CA THR A 171 -8.24 -20.49 -2.81
C THR A 171 -9.36 -21.45 -3.20
N GLY A 172 -9.28 -22.69 -2.76
CA GLY A 172 -10.30 -23.71 -3.02
C GLY A 172 -10.96 -24.21 -1.72
N PRO A 173 -11.82 -25.24 -1.79
CA PRO A 173 -12.52 -25.79 -0.62
C PRO A 173 -11.59 -26.33 0.46
N ASP A 174 -10.36 -26.73 0.10
CA ASP A 174 -9.33 -27.20 1.03
C ASP A 174 -8.46 -26.06 1.59
N TYR A 175 -8.65 -24.82 1.11
CA TYR A 175 -7.87 -23.68 1.56
C TYR A 175 -8.18 -23.37 3.03
N ARG A 176 -7.15 -23.46 3.87
CA ARG A 176 -7.22 -23.05 5.27
C ARG A 176 -6.06 -22.11 5.55
N SER A 177 -6.34 -20.81 5.67
CA SER A 177 -5.32 -19.88 6.17
C SER A 177 -5.01 -20.22 7.63
N ARG A 178 -3.72 -20.38 7.94
CA ARG A 178 -3.32 -20.77 9.31
C ARG A 178 -3.65 -19.63 10.28
N PRO A 179 -4.44 -19.87 11.35
CA PRO A 179 -4.66 -18.84 12.36
C PRO A 179 -3.32 -18.58 13.08
N VAL A 180 -2.87 -17.33 13.06
CA VAL A 180 -1.59 -16.92 13.63
C VAL A 180 -1.81 -15.81 14.64
N ARG A 181 -1.15 -15.92 15.79
CA ARG A 181 -1.12 -14.83 16.75
C ARG A 181 -0.19 -13.75 16.24
N THR A 182 -0.71 -12.56 15.98
CA THR A 182 0.05 -11.44 15.45
C THR A 182 0.50 -10.45 16.53
N ARG A 183 1.47 -9.59 16.20
CA ARG A 183 1.86 -8.41 17.00
C ARG A 183 1.06 -7.18 16.59
N PHE A 184 0.80 -7.02 15.29
CA PHE A 184 -0.12 -6.02 14.74
C PHE A 184 -1.57 -6.50 14.77
N SER A 185 -2.50 -5.55 14.71
CA SER A 185 -3.94 -5.80 14.82
C SER A 185 -4.67 -5.99 13.49
N PHE A 186 -4.08 -5.63 12.35
CA PHE A 186 -4.66 -5.77 11.00
C PHE A 186 -6.16 -5.39 10.91
N PRO A 187 -6.55 -4.17 11.32
CA PRO A 187 -7.97 -3.80 11.48
C PRO A 187 -8.74 -3.79 10.15
N GLU A 188 -8.06 -3.44 9.05
CA GLU A 188 -8.64 -3.44 7.71
C GLU A 188 -8.79 -4.85 7.10
N ASP A 189 -8.26 -5.89 7.76
CA ASP A 189 -8.25 -7.29 7.30
C ASP A 189 -8.93 -8.22 8.30
N GLY A 190 -9.87 -7.70 9.09
CA GLY A 190 -10.60 -8.48 10.09
C GLY A 190 -9.71 -9.07 11.20
N GLY A 191 -8.54 -8.49 11.44
CA GLY A 191 -7.58 -9.00 12.42
C GLY A 191 -6.66 -10.12 11.93
N SER A 192 -6.68 -10.43 10.64
CA SER A 192 -6.01 -11.59 10.06
C SER A 192 -4.81 -11.21 9.18
N PHE A 193 -3.64 -11.76 9.50
CA PHE A 193 -2.45 -11.63 8.65
C PHE A 193 -2.59 -12.38 7.33
N GLY A 194 -3.29 -13.53 7.32
CA GLY A 194 -3.56 -14.29 6.09
C GLY A 194 -4.38 -13.45 5.11
N ALA A 195 -5.46 -12.84 5.61
CA ALA A 195 -6.31 -11.95 4.81
C ALA A 195 -5.52 -10.73 4.29
N ALA A 196 -4.62 -10.18 5.11
CA ALA A 196 -3.74 -9.09 4.70
C ALA A 196 -2.77 -9.52 3.57
N ALA A 197 -2.19 -10.72 3.64
CA ALA A 197 -1.33 -11.28 2.59
C ALA A 197 -2.11 -11.61 1.30
N GLU A 198 -3.41 -11.89 1.42
CA GLU A 198 -4.32 -12.16 0.30
C GLU A 198 -4.79 -10.89 -0.45
N ARG A 199 -4.51 -9.69 0.07
CA ARG A 199 -4.91 -8.42 -0.60
C ARG A 199 -4.45 -8.33 -2.05
N CYS A 200 -3.27 -8.83 -2.37
CA CYS A 200 -2.70 -8.71 -3.71
C CYS A 200 -3.48 -9.56 -4.73
N PHE A 201 -4.07 -8.92 -5.75
CA PHE A 201 -4.71 -9.60 -6.88
C PHE A 201 -3.77 -9.97 -8.03
N GLY A 202 -2.52 -9.53 -7.97
CA GLY A 202 -1.53 -9.91 -8.96
C GLY A 202 -1.43 -9.02 -10.20
N VAL A 203 -2.07 -7.83 -10.20
CA VAL A 203 -2.11 -6.88 -11.33
C VAL A 203 -0.75 -6.41 -11.85
N GLY A 204 0.34 -6.60 -11.10
CA GLY A 204 1.68 -6.34 -11.59
C GLY A 204 2.11 -4.87 -11.64
N ALA A 205 1.30 -3.91 -11.18
CA ALA A 205 1.66 -2.48 -11.11
C ALA A 205 3.00 -2.22 -10.39
N CYS A 206 3.38 -3.08 -9.44
CA CYS A 206 4.68 -2.99 -8.75
C CYS A 206 5.90 -3.38 -9.59
N ARG A 207 5.69 -3.77 -10.86
CA ARG A 207 6.76 -4.03 -11.84
C ARG A 207 7.07 -2.78 -12.67
N ASP A 208 6.30 -1.71 -12.51
CA ASP A 208 6.66 -0.43 -13.09
C ASP A 208 8.01 0.04 -12.53
N GLN A 209 8.82 0.61 -13.42
CA GLN A 209 10.10 1.23 -13.09
C GLN A 209 9.96 2.73 -12.86
N SER A 210 8.77 3.29 -13.12
CA SER A 210 8.38 4.62 -12.68
C SER A 210 7.83 4.59 -11.24
N GLY A 211 7.99 5.68 -10.50
CA GLY A 211 7.49 5.78 -9.11
C GLY A 211 8.38 5.18 -8.03
N VAL A 212 7.85 5.13 -6.80
CA VAL A 212 8.57 4.67 -5.59
C VAL A 212 8.43 3.17 -5.37
N MET A 213 7.35 2.55 -5.85
CA MET A 213 7.09 1.12 -5.76
C MET A 213 7.63 0.39 -7.00
N CYS A 214 8.56 -0.55 -6.92
CA CYS A 214 9.25 -1.12 -5.76
C CYS A 214 10.77 -1.07 -6.00
N PRO A 215 11.59 -0.36 -5.20
CA PRO A 215 12.96 -0.04 -5.60
C PRO A 215 13.85 -1.28 -5.76
N SER A 216 13.62 -2.31 -4.93
CA SER A 216 14.34 -3.59 -5.06
C SER A 216 14.03 -4.29 -6.38
N TYR A 217 12.79 -4.21 -6.86
CA TYR A 217 12.44 -4.77 -8.17
C TYR A 217 13.04 -3.93 -9.30
N GLN A 218 13.00 -2.59 -9.21
CA GLN A 218 13.57 -1.71 -10.22
C GLN A 218 15.07 -1.97 -10.46
N VAL A 219 15.80 -2.41 -9.42
CA VAL A 219 17.21 -2.77 -9.53
C VAL A 219 17.41 -4.22 -9.96
N THR A 220 16.67 -5.17 -9.38
CA THR A 220 16.93 -6.60 -9.58
C THR A 220 16.19 -7.19 -10.78
N LEU A 221 15.06 -6.62 -11.15
CA LEU A 221 14.07 -7.12 -12.13
C LEU A 221 13.50 -8.53 -11.82
N GLU A 222 13.81 -9.05 -10.64
CA GLU A 222 13.38 -10.36 -10.15
C GLU A 222 12.00 -10.28 -9.48
N GLU A 223 11.04 -11.10 -9.94
CA GLU A 223 9.65 -11.05 -9.47
C GLU A 223 9.53 -11.20 -7.95
N GLN A 224 10.36 -12.03 -7.33
CA GLN A 224 10.38 -12.22 -5.87
C GLN A 224 10.65 -10.93 -5.10
N HIS A 225 11.30 -9.92 -5.70
CA HIS A 225 11.57 -8.62 -5.08
C HIS A 225 10.52 -7.55 -5.42
N SER A 226 9.45 -7.91 -6.14
CA SER A 226 8.28 -7.07 -6.37
C SER A 226 7.32 -7.13 -5.17
N THR A 227 6.41 -6.16 -5.05
CA THR A 227 5.34 -6.21 -4.03
C THR A 227 4.47 -7.45 -4.22
N ARG A 228 4.14 -7.80 -5.47
CA ARG A 228 3.34 -8.97 -5.81
C ARG A 228 4.05 -10.27 -5.48
N GLY A 229 5.34 -10.40 -5.80
CA GLY A 229 6.14 -11.58 -5.48
C GLY A 229 6.22 -11.81 -3.97
N ARG A 230 6.50 -10.75 -3.20
CA ARG A 230 6.47 -10.81 -1.72
C ARG A 230 5.12 -11.21 -1.16
N ALA A 231 4.05 -10.60 -1.68
CA ALA A 231 2.70 -10.95 -1.26
C ALA A 231 2.37 -12.41 -1.58
N ARG A 232 2.83 -12.93 -2.74
CA ARG A 232 2.67 -14.34 -3.11
C ARG A 232 3.44 -15.27 -2.18
N LEU A 233 4.69 -14.96 -1.86
CA LEU A 233 5.50 -15.76 -0.92
C LEU A 233 4.87 -15.80 0.47
N LEU A 234 4.38 -14.65 0.97
CA LEU A 234 3.65 -14.58 2.24
C LEU A 234 2.33 -15.36 2.21
N PHE A 235 1.60 -15.28 1.10
CA PHE A 235 0.39 -16.07 0.88
C PHE A 235 0.69 -17.57 0.92
N GLU A 236 1.70 -18.03 0.19
CA GLU A 236 2.10 -19.45 0.15
C GLU A 236 2.57 -19.94 1.53
N MET A 237 3.32 -19.11 2.26
CA MET A 237 3.71 -19.40 3.64
C MET A 237 2.50 -19.56 4.57
N MET A 238 1.48 -18.73 4.39
CA MET A 238 0.25 -18.79 5.20
C MET A 238 -0.66 -19.95 4.80
N ARG A 239 -0.64 -20.35 3.53
CA ARG A 239 -1.33 -21.51 2.99
C ARG A 239 -0.68 -22.80 3.48
N GLY A 240 0.64 -22.90 3.42
CA GLY A 240 1.39 -24.04 3.94
C GLY A 240 1.41 -25.26 3.01
N ASP A 241 1.18 -25.09 1.71
CA ASP A 241 1.25 -26.18 0.72
C ASP A 241 2.65 -26.23 0.08
N ALA A 242 2.99 -25.23 -0.74
CA ALA A 242 4.29 -25.15 -1.40
C ALA A 242 5.41 -24.71 -0.46
N LEU A 243 5.10 -23.80 0.47
CA LEU A 243 6.02 -23.29 1.47
C LEU A 243 5.63 -23.79 2.86
N GLN A 244 6.34 -24.81 3.34
CA GLN A 244 6.21 -25.38 4.68
C GLN A 244 6.82 -24.46 5.77
N ASP A 245 6.98 -24.90 7.02
CA ASP A 245 7.70 -24.15 8.09
C ASP A 245 7.16 -22.76 8.54
N GLY A 246 6.12 -22.23 7.88
CA GLY A 246 5.46 -20.98 8.25
C GLY A 246 6.44 -19.83 8.45
N TRP A 247 6.43 -19.21 9.64
CA TRP A 247 7.29 -18.07 9.98
C TRP A 247 8.80 -18.30 9.89
N ARG A 248 9.26 -19.55 9.68
CA ARG A 248 10.69 -19.86 9.53
C ARG A 248 11.14 -19.94 8.07
N GLN A 249 10.28 -19.58 7.12
CA GLN A 249 10.57 -19.70 5.70
C GLN A 249 11.71 -18.80 5.23
N GLU A 250 12.75 -19.41 4.66
CA GLU A 250 13.94 -18.67 4.20
C GLU A 250 13.65 -17.89 2.91
N ALA A 251 12.91 -18.47 1.95
CA ALA A 251 12.55 -17.78 0.72
C ALA A 251 11.75 -16.48 0.98
N VAL A 252 10.86 -16.50 1.97
CA VAL A 252 10.13 -15.31 2.42
C VAL A 252 11.08 -14.29 3.04
N LYS A 253 12.00 -14.74 3.91
CA LYS A 253 13.00 -13.89 4.54
C LYS A 253 13.90 -13.24 3.49
N GLU A 254 14.47 -13.99 2.56
CA GLU A 254 15.37 -13.51 1.51
C GLU A 254 14.70 -12.42 0.66
N SER A 255 13.47 -12.66 0.23
CA SER A 255 12.68 -11.68 -0.52
C SER A 255 12.42 -10.38 0.27
N LEU A 256 12.17 -10.50 1.58
CA LEU A 256 11.90 -9.38 2.48
C LEU A 256 13.16 -8.63 2.93
N ASP A 257 14.35 -9.24 2.88
CA ASP A 257 15.61 -8.59 3.24
C ASP A 257 15.90 -7.37 2.37
N LEU A 258 15.61 -7.44 1.07
CA LEU A 258 15.76 -6.30 0.14
C LEU A 258 14.59 -5.30 0.21
N CYS A 259 13.56 -5.56 1.03
CA CYS A 259 12.46 -4.61 1.20
C CYS A 259 12.91 -3.46 2.12
N LEU A 260 12.90 -2.22 1.63
CA LEU A 260 13.26 -1.02 2.41
C LEU A 260 12.19 -0.60 3.44
N ALA A 261 11.08 -1.36 3.52
CA ALA A 261 9.89 -1.04 4.30
C ALA A 261 9.31 0.37 4.00
N CYS A 262 9.65 1.01 2.88
CA CYS A 262 9.39 2.43 2.57
C CYS A 262 7.90 2.81 2.51
N LYS A 263 6.98 1.84 2.49
CA LYS A 263 5.54 2.01 2.29
C LYS A 263 5.14 2.61 0.93
N GLY A 264 6.03 2.68 -0.06
CA GLY A 264 5.65 3.03 -1.44
C GLY A 264 4.50 2.16 -1.94
N CYS A 265 4.54 0.85 -1.65
CA CYS A 265 3.45 -0.07 -1.94
C CYS A 265 2.13 0.23 -1.23
N LYS A 266 2.11 0.86 -0.05
CA LYS A 266 0.85 1.21 0.62
C LYS A 266 0.13 2.36 -0.09
N HIS A 267 0.90 3.23 -0.75
CA HIS A 267 0.41 4.42 -1.42
C HIS A 267 0.13 4.20 -2.92
N GLU A 268 1.08 3.58 -3.63
CA GLU A 268 0.99 3.41 -5.09
C GLU A 268 0.31 2.10 -5.51
N CYS A 269 0.22 1.10 -4.62
CA CYS A 269 -0.51 -0.11 -4.96
C CYS A 269 -2.02 0.18 -4.94
N PRO A 270 -2.76 -0.15 -6.01
CA PRO A 270 -4.19 0.11 -6.06
C PRO A 270 -5.01 -0.61 -4.97
N VAL A 271 -4.50 -1.74 -4.45
CA VAL A 271 -5.09 -2.48 -3.32
C VAL A 271 -4.36 -2.26 -1.99
N ARG A 272 -3.49 -1.24 -1.92
CA ARG A 272 -2.85 -0.70 -0.70
C ARG A 272 -2.18 -1.77 0.17
N VAL A 273 -1.34 -2.61 -0.46
CA VAL A 273 -0.53 -3.62 0.23
C VAL A 273 0.47 -2.92 1.16
N ASP A 274 0.43 -3.20 2.47
CA ASP A 274 1.39 -2.67 3.44
C ASP A 274 2.55 -3.65 3.71
N MET A 275 3.42 -3.80 2.71
CA MET A 275 4.56 -4.73 2.81
C MET A 275 5.51 -4.37 3.96
N ALA A 276 5.56 -3.09 4.38
CA ALA A 276 6.37 -2.66 5.51
C ALA A 276 5.88 -3.27 6.82
N THR A 277 4.56 -3.24 7.05
CA THR A 277 3.93 -3.89 8.21
C THR A 277 4.09 -5.40 8.12
N TYR A 278 3.95 -5.99 6.92
CA TYR A 278 4.07 -7.43 6.74
C TYR A 278 5.49 -7.94 7.02
N LYS A 279 6.51 -7.22 6.52
CA LYS A 279 7.93 -7.47 6.85
C LYS A 279 8.16 -7.43 8.35
N ALA A 280 7.69 -6.38 9.02
CA ALA A 280 7.92 -6.20 10.44
C ALA A 280 7.26 -7.31 11.28
N GLU A 281 6.04 -7.72 10.92
CA GLU A 281 5.34 -8.86 11.53
C GLU A 281 6.12 -10.16 11.30
N PHE A 282 6.45 -10.48 10.05
CA PHE A 282 7.21 -11.68 9.68
C PHE A 282 8.54 -11.77 10.43
N LEU A 283 9.38 -10.72 10.38
CA LEU A 283 10.68 -10.71 11.04
C LEU A 283 10.58 -10.81 12.57
N SER A 284 9.48 -10.31 13.16
CA SER A 284 9.23 -10.49 14.59
C SER A 284 9.02 -11.96 14.97
N HIS A 285 8.39 -12.75 14.11
CA HIS A 285 8.20 -14.19 14.33
C HIS A 285 9.40 -15.01 13.89
N TYR A 286 9.98 -14.70 12.74
CA TYR A 286 11.17 -15.38 12.20
C TYR A 286 12.34 -15.34 13.19
N TYR A 287 12.55 -14.20 13.87
CA TYR A 287 13.58 -14.04 14.90
C TYR A 287 13.06 -14.25 16.33
N ALA A 288 11.87 -14.81 16.53
CA ALA A 288 11.44 -15.22 17.87
C ALA A 288 12.35 -16.36 18.35
N ARG A 289 13.04 -16.14 19.48
CA ARG A 289 14.04 -17.08 20.05
C ARG A 289 15.25 -17.34 19.14
N ARG A 290 15.54 -16.46 18.18
CA ARG A 290 16.76 -16.50 17.34
C ARG A 290 17.50 -15.18 17.40
N LEU A 291 18.80 -15.24 17.22
CA LEU A 291 19.63 -14.04 17.08
C LEU A 291 19.36 -13.38 15.72
N ARG A 292 19.26 -12.06 15.74
CA ARG A 292 19.22 -11.26 14.52
C ARG A 292 20.64 -11.07 13.96
N PRO A 293 20.79 -10.73 12.68
CA PRO A 293 22.09 -10.34 12.14
C PRO A 293 22.64 -9.11 12.88
N ARG A 294 23.96 -8.98 12.93
CA ARG A 294 24.67 -7.93 13.68
C ARG A 294 24.21 -6.52 13.30
N HIS A 295 23.95 -6.28 12.02
CA HIS A 295 23.51 -4.97 11.53
C HIS A 295 22.11 -4.59 12.03
N ALA A 296 21.26 -5.57 12.32
CA ALA A 296 19.94 -5.31 12.91
C ALA A 296 20.06 -4.71 14.31
N TYR A 297 21.05 -5.15 15.09
CA TYR A 297 21.32 -4.57 16.41
C TYR A 297 22.03 -3.22 16.28
N ALA A 298 23.01 -3.09 15.39
CA ALA A 298 23.72 -1.83 15.17
C ALA A 298 22.79 -0.69 14.74
N LEU A 299 21.88 -0.96 13.81
CA LEU A 299 20.93 0.02 13.26
C LEU A 299 19.65 0.11 14.11
N GLY A 300 19.11 -1.02 14.56
CA GLY A 300 17.91 -1.09 15.41
C GLY A 300 18.08 -0.33 16.73
N LEU A 301 19.28 -0.41 17.32
CA LEU A 301 19.62 0.25 18.59
C LEU A 301 20.38 1.58 18.40
N LEU A 302 20.49 2.07 17.17
CA LEU A 302 21.20 3.30 16.84
C LEU A 302 20.77 4.51 17.69
N PRO A 303 19.48 4.75 17.99
CA PRO A 303 19.08 5.90 18.80
C PRO A 303 19.71 5.92 20.20
N TRP A 304 19.98 4.74 20.79
CA TRP A 304 20.59 4.62 22.11
C TRP A 304 22.11 4.70 22.02
N THR A 305 22.72 4.00 21.07
CA THR A 305 24.18 4.03 20.89
C THR A 305 24.67 5.41 20.45
N ALA A 306 23.93 6.09 19.57
CA ALA A 306 24.23 7.45 19.13
C ALA A 306 24.19 8.45 20.29
N ARG A 307 23.23 8.29 21.21
CA ARG A 307 23.16 9.12 22.42
C ARG A 307 24.36 8.93 23.34
N VAL A 308 24.87 7.70 23.47
CA VAL A 308 26.08 7.46 24.27
C VAL A 308 27.30 8.05 23.55
N ALA A 309 27.41 7.82 22.24
CA ALA A 309 28.51 8.32 21.42
C ALA A 309 28.57 9.87 21.39
N SER A 310 27.43 10.55 21.47
CA SER A 310 27.38 12.02 21.46
C SER A 310 28.00 12.68 22.70
N HIS A 311 28.29 11.94 23.77
CA HIS A 311 29.05 12.47 24.90
C HIS A 311 30.56 12.62 24.60
N ALA A 312 31.08 11.88 23.61
CA ALA A 312 32.48 11.95 23.18
C ALA A 312 32.59 11.82 21.64
N PRO A 313 32.03 12.78 20.87
CA PRO A 313 31.90 12.65 19.42
C PRO A 313 33.25 12.58 18.71
N ARG A 314 34.31 13.21 19.25
CA ARG A 314 35.68 13.10 18.72
C ARG A 314 36.20 11.67 18.76
N LEU A 315 35.99 10.97 19.87
CA LEU A 315 36.41 9.57 20.02
C LEU A 315 35.57 8.66 19.12
N ALA A 316 34.24 8.88 19.09
CA ALA A 316 33.34 8.15 18.21
C ALA A 316 33.78 8.29 16.74
N ASN A 317 34.13 9.50 16.30
CA ASN A 317 34.61 9.76 14.94
C ASN A 317 35.99 9.16 14.65
N VAL A 318 36.90 9.06 15.63
CA VAL A 318 38.15 8.30 15.42
C VAL A 318 37.83 6.84 15.09
N VAL A 319 36.89 6.24 15.80
CA VAL A 319 36.46 4.85 15.57
C VAL A 319 35.73 4.70 14.23
N THR A 320 34.83 5.62 13.87
CA THR A 320 33.97 5.45 12.68
C THR A 320 34.58 5.99 11.39
N GLN A 321 35.57 6.89 11.45
CA GLN A 321 36.12 7.60 10.29
C GLN A 321 37.57 7.24 9.95
N ARG A 322 38.37 6.69 10.88
CA ARG A 322 39.79 6.36 10.62
C ARG A 322 40.00 4.86 10.42
N ALA A 323 40.67 4.47 9.34
CA ALA A 323 41.22 3.12 9.21
C ALA A 323 42.37 2.93 10.21
N PRO A 324 42.53 1.74 10.85
CA PRO A 324 41.78 0.49 10.62
C PRO A 324 40.49 0.37 11.45
N PHE A 325 40.24 1.28 12.39
CA PHE A 325 39.10 1.21 13.33
C PHE A 325 37.75 1.19 12.63
N ALA A 326 37.56 2.02 11.59
CA ALA A 326 36.32 2.08 10.83
C ALA A 326 36.02 0.76 10.11
N SER A 327 37.04 0.08 9.59
CA SER A 327 36.90 -1.23 8.95
C SER A 327 36.51 -2.31 9.97
N ALA A 328 37.16 -2.32 11.14
CA ALA A 328 36.80 -3.22 12.22
C ALA A 328 35.35 -2.96 12.70
N ALA A 329 34.98 -1.69 12.91
CA ALA A 329 33.63 -1.30 13.32
C ALA A 329 32.56 -1.77 12.32
N LYS A 330 32.78 -1.57 11.01
CA LYS A 330 31.90 -2.09 9.94
C LYS A 330 31.79 -3.61 9.99
N GLN A 331 32.92 -4.31 10.13
CA GLN A 331 32.93 -5.77 10.22
C GLN A 331 32.17 -6.27 11.45
N PHE A 332 32.36 -5.68 12.63
CA PHE A 332 31.63 -6.03 13.86
C PHE A 332 30.13 -5.72 13.74
N ALA A 333 29.78 -4.58 13.15
CA ALA A 333 28.39 -4.19 12.91
C ALA A 333 27.72 -4.99 11.78
N GLY A 334 28.47 -5.75 10.98
CA GLY A 334 27.93 -6.44 9.80
C GLY A 334 27.47 -5.48 8.70
N ILE A 335 28.15 -4.34 8.56
CA ILE A 335 27.93 -3.33 7.52
C ILE A 335 28.91 -3.61 6.37
N ALA A 336 28.43 -3.48 5.13
CA ALA A 336 29.22 -3.72 3.93
C ALA A 336 30.47 -2.79 3.89
N PRO A 337 31.67 -3.30 3.54
CA PRO A 337 32.91 -2.52 3.55
C PRO A 337 32.88 -1.25 2.69
N GLU A 338 32.08 -1.23 1.62
CA GLU A 338 31.96 -0.14 0.66
C GLU A 338 31.15 1.04 1.23
N ARG A 339 30.47 0.85 2.36
CA ARG A 339 29.65 1.90 2.99
C ARG A 339 30.50 2.83 3.85
N SER A 340 30.15 4.12 3.79
CA SER A 340 30.62 5.13 4.73
C SER A 340 29.74 5.11 5.98
N LEU A 341 30.38 5.27 7.14
CA LEU A 341 29.67 5.52 8.40
C LEU A 341 29.47 7.02 8.57
N PRO A 342 28.30 7.49 9.01
CA PRO A 342 28.08 8.91 9.25
C PRO A 342 28.97 9.42 10.40
N ALA A 343 29.41 10.67 10.31
CA ALA A 343 30.20 11.31 11.36
C ALA A 343 29.28 11.94 12.41
N PHE A 344 29.61 11.77 13.69
CA PHE A 344 28.94 12.44 14.78
C PHE A 344 29.28 13.94 14.78
N ALA A 345 28.26 14.77 14.96
CA ALA A 345 28.46 16.20 15.09
C ALA A 345 29.18 16.55 16.40
N PRO A 346 29.96 17.65 16.46
CA PRO A 346 30.63 18.09 17.69
C PRO A 346 29.67 18.44 18.83
N GLY A 347 28.44 18.84 18.52
CA GLY A 347 27.36 19.10 19.47
C GLY A 347 26.02 18.68 18.89
N THR A 348 25.06 18.35 19.75
CA THR A 348 23.74 17.91 19.30
C THR A 348 22.81 19.09 18.98
N PHE A 349 21.83 18.87 18.10
CA PHE A 349 20.79 19.87 17.84
C PHE A 349 20.09 20.30 19.14
N LYS A 350 19.77 19.35 20.02
CA LYS A 350 19.10 19.64 21.28
C LYS A 350 19.93 20.49 22.25
N ASP A 351 21.23 20.26 22.32
CA ASP A 351 22.12 21.09 23.16
C ASP A 351 22.17 22.52 22.63
N TRP A 352 22.31 22.68 21.31
CA TRP A 352 22.26 23.98 20.64
C TRP A 352 20.92 24.70 20.89
N PHE A 353 19.79 23.99 20.73
CA PHE A 353 18.46 24.57 20.91
C PHE A 353 18.22 25.01 22.36
N THR A 354 18.77 24.27 23.33
CA THR A 354 18.67 24.62 24.75
C THR A 354 19.56 25.80 25.10
N ALA A 355 20.79 25.83 24.59
CA ALA A 355 21.77 26.88 24.90
C ALA A 355 21.36 28.27 24.37
N ARG A 356 20.59 28.33 23.27
CA ARG A 356 20.13 29.61 22.70
C ARG A 356 19.02 30.30 23.52
N GLY A 357 18.35 29.57 24.43
CA GLY A 357 17.19 30.05 25.18
C GLY A 357 15.89 30.11 24.37
N GLU A 358 14.81 30.50 25.04
CA GLU A 358 13.51 30.70 24.38
C GLU A 358 13.46 32.04 23.65
N ARG A 359 12.90 32.03 22.43
CA ARG A 359 12.63 33.24 21.66
C ARG A 359 11.18 33.66 21.89
N ALA A 360 10.92 34.97 21.98
CA ALA A 360 9.57 35.48 22.16
C ALA A 360 8.61 34.91 21.09
N PRO A 361 7.39 34.50 21.46
CA PRO A 361 6.45 33.94 20.50
C PRO A 361 6.14 34.97 19.40
N GLY A 362 6.26 34.56 18.14
CA GLY A 362 5.71 35.33 17.02
C GLY A 362 4.18 35.32 17.03
N GLY A 363 3.56 36.10 16.14
CA GLY A 363 2.09 36.17 16.02
C GLY A 363 1.41 34.91 15.45
N ARG A 364 2.17 33.86 15.06
CA ARG A 364 1.64 32.62 14.49
C ARG A 364 1.63 31.46 15.50
N PRO A 365 0.82 30.41 15.25
CA PRO A 365 0.67 29.27 16.16
C PRO A 365 1.99 28.53 16.41
N ARG A 366 2.05 27.90 17.58
CA ARG A 366 3.14 27.01 17.98
C ARG A 366 3.30 25.83 17.01
N VAL A 367 4.54 25.39 16.79
CA VAL A 367 4.89 24.22 15.98
C VAL A 367 5.91 23.38 16.74
N LEU A 368 5.66 22.07 16.80
CA LEU A 368 6.61 21.14 17.40
C LEU A 368 7.57 20.62 16.33
N LEU A 369 8.85 20.94 16.46
CA LEU A 369 9.91 20.37 15.63
C LEU A 369 10.41 19.08 16.27
N TRP A 370 10.32 17.98 15.53
CA TRP A 370 10.76 16.65 15.94
C TRP A 370 12.15 16.35 15.37
N PRO A 371 13.23 16.40 16.18
CA PRO A 371 14.54 15.95 15.74
C PRO A 371 14.59 14.42 15.76
N ASP A 372 14.95 13.81 14.63
CA ASP A 372 15.22 12.38 14.56
C ASP A 372 16.65 12.05 15.03
N THR A 373 17.04 10.76 14.98
CA THR A 373 18.39 10.35 15.41
C THR A 373 19.49 10.99 14.55
N PHE A 374 19.23 11.19 13.26
CA PHE A 374 20.23 11.71 12.32
C PHE A 374 20.41 13.21 12.49
N THR A 375 19.30 13.94 12.43
CA THR A 375 19.25 15.39 12.62
C THR A 375 19.59 15.83 14.04
N ASN A 376 19.59 14.94 15.03
CA ASN A 376 20.08 15.31 16.36
C ASN A 376 21.59 15.08 16.54
N PHE A 377 22.13 13.96 16.06
CA PHE A 377 23.48 13.50 16.42
C PHE A 377 24.52 13.57 15.30
N PHE A 378 24.09 13.65 14.04
CA PHE A 378 24.98 13.57 12.87
C PHE A 378 24.93 14.84 12.04
N GLU A 379 23.72 15.32 11.70
CA GLU A 379 23.48 16.49 10.83
C GLU A 379 22.58 17.54 11.53
N PRO A 380 23.01 18.10 12.67
CA PRO A 380 22.22 19.09 13.43
C PRO A 380 21.88 20.35 12.63
N GLU A 381 22.71 20.73 11.66
CA GLU A 381 22.48 21.87 10.77
C GLU A 381 21.15 21.82 10.04
N VAL A 382 20.65 20.62 9.71
CA VAL A 382 19.35 20.45 9.04
C VAL A 382 18.20 20.83 9.97
N ALA A 383 18.25 20.40 11.24
CA ALA A 383 17.25 20.78 12.22
C ALA A 383 17.37 22.26 12.63
N ILE A 384 18.58 22.80 12.71
CA ILE A 384 18.83 24.24 12.95
C ILE A 384 18.18 25.07 11.84
N ALA A 385 18.43 24.74 10.57
CA ALA A 385 17.82 25.43 9.44
C ALA A 385 16.29 25.34 9.47
N ALA A 386 15.73 24.19 9.87
CA ALA A 386 14.27 24.04 10.04
C ALA A 386 13.71 24.97 11.12
N VAL A 387 14.42 25.14 12.25
CA VAL A 387 14.03 26.12 13.29
C VAL A 387 14.06 27.54 12.71
N GLU A 388 15.15 27.93 12.06
CA GLU A 388 15.32 29.27 11.50
C GLU A 388 14.22 29.61 10.48
N VAL A 389 13.89 28.68 9.58
CA VAL A 389 12.82 28.85 8.59
C VAL A 389 11.45 29.00 9.26
N LEU A 390 11.13 28.15 10.24
CA LEU A 390 9.84 28.19 10.93
C LEU A 390 9.68 29.49 11.75
N GLU A 391 10.74 29.93 12.42
CA GLU A 391 10.75 31.19 13.17
C GLU A 391 10.69 32.40 12.25
N ALA A 392 11.42 32.41 11.13
CA ALA A 392 11.32 33.45 10.12
C ALA A 392 9.92 33.54 9.52
N ALA A 393 9.23 32.39 9.41
CA ALA A 393 7.81 32.32 9.06
C ALA A 393 6.87 32.75 10.20
N GLY A 394 7.39 33.19 11.36
CA GLY A 394 6.64 33.73 12.50
C GLY A 394 6.14 32.70 13.51
N HIS A 395 6.44 31.41 13.34
CA HIS A 395 5.99 30.36 14.25
C HIS A 395 6.83 30.30 15.53
N HIS A 396 6.18 29.96 16.64
CA HIS A 396 6.88 29.61 17.88
C HIS A 396 7.28 28.13 17.85
N VAL A 397 8.58 27.86 17.71
CA VAL A 397 9.11 26.49 17.59
C VAL A 397 9.37 25.89 18.96
N VAL A 398 8.83 24.70 19.22
CA VAL A 398 9.10 23.91 20.42
C VAL A 398 9.72 22.56 20.06
N VAL A 399 10.59 22.04 20.92
CA VAL A 399 11.30 20.77 20.70
C VAL A 399 11.03 19.83 21.89
N PRO A 400 10.81 18.51 21.66
CA PRO A 400 10.64 17.56 22.76
C PRO A 400 11.83 17.52 23.72
N GLN A 401 11.56 17.79 24.99
CA GLN A 401 12.58 17.75 26.06
C GLN A 401 13.14 16.33 26.27
N GLN A 402 12.32 15.30 26.07
CA GLN A 402 12.80 13.92 26.12
C GLN A 402 13.59 13.53 24.86
N PRO A 403 14.61 12.66 24.96
CA PRO A 403 15.30 12.10 23.81
C PRO A 403 14.39 11.05 23.16
N LEU A 404 13.66 11.47 22.13
CA LEU A 404 12.73 10.63 21.39
C LEU A 404 13.31 10.31 20.00
N CYS A 405 12.97 9.12 19.49
CA CYS A 405 13.18 8.73 18.11
C CYS A 405 11.89 8.05 17.60
N CYS A 406 11.67 8.11 16.29
CA CYS A 406 10.54 7.47 15.61
C CYS A 406 10.51 5.93 15.76
N GLY A 407 11.61 5.29 16.15
CA GLY A 407 11.70 3.83 16.30
C GLY A 407 11.66 3.06 14.98
N ARG A 408 11.77 3.73 13.83
CA ARG A 408 11.68 3.13 12.50
C ARG A 408 12.60 1.92 12.29
N PRO A 409 13.89 1.96 12.66
CA PRO A 409 14.77 0.78 12.54
C PRO A 409 14.27 -0.44 13.33
N LEU A 410 13.57 -0.24 14.45
CA LEU A 410 13.02 -1.36 15.23
C LEU A 410 11.92 -2.09 14.45
N TYR A 411 11.12 -1.38 13.66
CA TYR A 411 10.12 -2.00 12.78
C TYR A 411 10.79 -2.74 11.63
N ASP A 412 11.79 -2.13 11.01
CA ASP A 412 12.48 -2.70 9.84
C ASP A 412 13.15 -4.06 10.15
N TYR A 413 13.60 -4.26 11.39
CA TYR A 413 14.19 -5.52 11.87
C TYR A 413 13.26 -6.36 12.77
N GLY A 414 11.94 -6.08 12.76
CA GLY A 414 10.95 -6.85 13.51
C GLY A 414 11.18 -6.88 15.03
N MET A 415 11.79 -5.86 15.62
CA MET A 415 11.97 -5.70 17.07
C MET A 415 10.71 -5.11 17.72
N LEU A 416 9.55 -5.71 17.44
CA LEU A 416 8.23 -5.10 17.70
C LEU A 416 7.93 -4.86 19.19
N THR A 417 8.49 -5.65 20.10
CA THR A 417 8.37 -5.40 21.54
C THR A 417 9.02 -4.07 21.94
N LEU A 418 10.24 -3.81 21.44
CA LEU A 418 10.94 -2.55 21.68
C LEU A 418 10.25 -1.39 20.96
N ALA A 419 9.82 -1.61 19.71
CA ALA A 419 9.08 -0.61 18.95
C ALA A 419 7.81 -0.17 19.69
N LYS A 420 7.03 -1.11 20.24
CA LYS A 420 5.82 -0.81 21.03
C LYS A 420 6.14 -0.03 22.31
N ARG A 421 7.22 -0.36 23.01
CA ARG A 421 7.66 0.40 24.20
C ARG A 421 8.06 1.83 23.83
N GLN A 422 8.84 1.99 22.75
CA GLN A 422 9.26 3.29 22.24
C GLN A 422 8.05 4.13 21.81
N LEU A 423 7.10 3.55 21.08
CA LEU A 423 5.87 4.22 20.68
C LEU A 423 5.06 4.74 21.88
N ARG A 424 4.87 3.91 22.92
CA ARG A 424 4.19 4.34 24.14
C ARG A 424 4.88 5.52 24.82
N ARG A 425 6.22 5.52 24.85
CA ARG A 425 7.01 6.63 25.38
C ARG A 425 6.80 7.91 24.56
N VAL A 426 6.82 7.80 23.23
CA VAL A 426 6.55 8.93 22.33
C VAL A 426 5.14 9.50 22.57
N LEU A 427 4.12 8.64 22.60
CA LEU A 427 2.74 9.06 22.84
C LEU A 427 2.54 9.68 24.23
N ALA A 428 3.26 9.20 25.24
CA ALA A 428 3.23 9.80 26.57
C ALA A 428 3.91 11.18 26.59
N ALA A 429 5.09 11.32 25.96
CA ALA A 429 5.85 12.56 25.93
C ALA A 429 5.21 13.65 25.05
N LEU A 430 4.49 13.27 23.99
CA LEU A 430 3.79 14.20 23.10
C LEU A 430 2.30 14.37 23.43
N ARG A 431 1.81 13.78 24.52
CA ARG A 431 0.36 13.71 24.81
C ARG A 431 -0.31 15.07 24.74
N ASP A 432 0.27 16.07 25.38
CA ASP A 432 -0.34 17.39 25.50
C ASP A 432 -0.32 18.14 24.17
N GLU A 433 0.78 18.02 23.41
CA GLU A 433 0.91 18.60 22.07
C GLU A 433 -0.06 17.96 21.07
N ILE A 434 -0.24 16.64 21.12
CA ILE A 434 -1.21 15.92 20.29
C ILE A 434 -2.64 16.37 20.64
N ARG A 435 -2.96 16.54 21.93
CA ARG A 435 -4.28 17.01 22.38
C ARG A 435 -4.55 18.46 22.00
N ALA A 436 -3.52 19.31 22.03
CA ALA A 436 -3.60 20.70 21.60
C ALA A 436 -3.72 20.84 20.08
N GLY A 437 -3.51 19.76 19.31
CA GLY A 437 -3.51 19.82 17.85
C GLY A 437 -2.31 20.58 17.29
N THR A 438 -1.21 20.65 18.06
CA THR A 438 0.03 21.31 17.63
C THR A 438 0.58 20.62 16.37
N PRO A 439 0.83 21.35 15.27
CA PRO A 439 1.49 20.79 14.10
C PRO A 439 2.87 20.24 14.44
N VAL A 440 3.15 19.01 14.00
CA VAL A 440 4.45 18.36 14.16
C VAL A 440 5.19 18.40 12.83
N VAL A 441 6.39 18.97 12.84
CA VAL A 441 7.29 19.03 11.68
C VAL A 441 8.49 18.14 11.98
N ALA A 442 8.82 17.24 11.05
CA ALA A 442 10.00 16.39 11.15
C ALA A 442 10.87 16.59 9.88
N PRO A 443 12.06 17.20 10.00
CA PRO A 443 13.05 17.17 8.94
C PRO A 443 13.67 15.77 8.96
N SER A 444 13.10 14.82 8.20
CA SER A 444 13.50 13.42 8.31
C SER A 444 14.63 13.05 7.36
N ALA A 445 15.73 12.52 7.90
CA ALA A 445 16.71 11.75 7.12
C ALA A 445 16.49 10.23 7.28
N CYS A 446 15.66 9.80 8.25
CA CYS A 446 15.31 8.39 8.46
C CYS A 446 14.53 7.71 7.30
N GLY A 447 14.02 8.48 6.33
CA GLY A 447 13.37 7.96 5.11
C GLY A 447 14.16 8.21 3.82
N ASP A 448 15.04 9.22 3.82
CA ASP A 448 15.70 9.77 2.63
C ASP A 448 17.23 9.68 2.76
N SER A 449 17.78 8.50 3.04
CA SER A 449 19.20 8.25 2.74
C SER A 449 19.30 7.69 1.32
N PRO A 450 19.40 8.53 0.26
CA PRO A 450 19.81 8.03 -1.03
C PRO A 450 21.23 7.52 -0.85
N ALA A 451 21.44 6.25 -1.15
CA ALA A 451 22.76 5.80 -1.53
C ALA A 451 23.18 6.68 -2.72
N ARG A 452 24.03 7.69 -2.48
CA ARG A 452 24.72 8.40 -3.56
C ARG A 452 25.65 7.39 -4.22
N SER A 453 25.14 6.69 -5.22
CA SER A 453 25.95 6.03 -6.24
C SER A 453 26.13 7.00 -7.40
N PRO A 454 27.34 7.22 -7.93
CA PRO A 454 27.55 8.03 -9.11
C PRO A 454 27.15 7.21 -10.34
N SER A 455 25.86 7.17 -10.70
CA SER A 455 25.46 6.62 -11.99
C SER A 455 25.58 7.71 -13.06
N THR A 456 26.62 7.60 -13.87
CA THR A 456 26.79 8.29 -15.15
C THR A 456 25.64 7.95 -16.09
N SER A 457 24.60 8.79 -16.16
CA SER A 457 23.65 8.79 -17.28
C SER A 457 24.17 9.72 -18.36
N ARG A 458 24.71 9.12 -19.41
CA ARG A 458 25.11 9.77 -20.65
C ARG A 458 23.83 10.14 -21.42
N ALA A 459 23.27 11.31 -21.11
CA ALA A 459 22.19 11.92 -21.89
C ALA A 459 22.77 13.00 -22.81
N THR A 460 22.56 12.81 -24.10
CA THR A 460 22.85 13.75 -25.18
C THR A 460 22.14 15.09 -24.94
N ARG A 461 22.91 16.18 -24.88
CA ARG A 461 22.43 17.57 -24.84
C ARG A 461 22.34 18.14 -26.27
N PRO A 462 21.28 18.86 -26.63
CA PRO A 462 21.38 19.98 -27.56
C PRO A 462 21.77 21.26 -26.80
N SER A 463 22.45 22.14 -27.51
CA SER A 463 23.09 23.37 -27.06
C SER A 463 22.12 24.46 -26.59
N GLY A 464 22.47 25.15 -25.50
CA GLY A 464 21.74 26.32 -24.98
C GLY A 464 22.46 26.98 -23.81
N ARG A 465 22.55 28.31 -23.83
CA ARG A 465 23.43 29.19 -23.05
C ARG A 465 23.17 29.21 -21.52
N ARG A 466 24.25 29.40 -20.78
CA ARG A 466 24.46 29.52 -19.31
C ARG A 466 23.37 30.23 -18.47
N ARG A 467 23.10 29.67 -17.27
CA ARG A 467 23.00 30.41 -15.99
C ARG A 467 23.65 29.59 -14.86
N ARG A 468 24.55 30.20 -14.09
CA ARG A 468 25.08 29.67 -12.83
C ARG A 468 24.00 29.88 -11.77
N SER A 469 23.40 28.81 -11.24
CA SER A 469 22.64 28.85 -9.98
C SER A 469 23.40 28.04 -8.94
N SER A 470 23.60 28.66 -7.78
CA SER A 470 24.17 28.09 -6.57
C SER A 470 23.46 26.80 -6.16
N ASN A 471 24.23 25.75 -5.89
CA ASN A 471 23.75 24.52 -5.26
C ASN A 471 23.35 24.81 -3.81
N ALA A 472 22.06 24.89 -3.53
CA ALA A 472 21.50 24.80 -2.18
C ALA A 472 20.73 23.48 -2.05
N PRO A 473 20.91 22.70 -0.97
CA PRO A 473 20.16 21.46 -0.76
C PRO A 473 18.67 21.78 -0.53
N SER A 474 17.79 21.15 -1.30
CA SER A 474 16.34 21.26 -1.11
C SER A 474 15.91 20.47 0.13
N CYS A 475 15.50 21.16 1.19
CA CYS A 475 14.85 20.56 2.37
C CYS A 475 13.37 20.32 2.10
N THR A 476 12.91 19.06 2.15
CA THR A 476 11.49 18.71 2.09
C THR A 476 10.93 18.64 3.52
N CYS A 477 10.14 19.63 3.93
CA CYS A 477 9.44 19.60 5.23
C CYS A 477 8.11 18.87 5.08
N THR A 478 7.91 17.78 5.84
CA THR A 478 6.62 17.09 5.92
C THR A 478 5.84 17.55 7.14
N ALA A 479 4.64 18.09 6.94
CA ALA A 479 3.71 18.45 8.01
C ALA A 479 2.73 17.29 8.29
N ILE A 480 2.67 16.82 9.53
CA ILE A 480 1.69 15.82 9.97
C ILE A 480 0.58 16.56 10.75
N SER A 481 -0.63 16.60 10.20
CA SER A 481 -1.81 17.22 10.83
C SER A 481 -2.69 16.14 11.47
N ALA A 482 -2.76 16.13 12.80
CA ALA A 482 -3.71 15.30 13.55
C ALA A 482 -4.96 16.12 13.90
N ARG A 483 -5.90 16.29 12.96
CA ARG A 483 -7.22 16.88 13.27
C ARG A 483 -8.26 15.79 13.55
N PRO A 484 -9.01 15.84 14.67
CA PRO A 484 -10.25 15.08 14.81
C PRO A 484 -11.31 15.67 13.85
N ARG A 485 -11.93 14.84 13.02
CA ARG A 485 -13.02 15.27 12.12
C ARG A 485 -14.25 15.66 12.95
N THR A 486 -14.52 16.96 13.08
CA THR A 486 -15.87 17.48 13.36
C THR A 486 -16.49 17.98 12.06
N ARG A 487 -17.75 17.60 11.81
CA ARG A 487 -18.54 18.03 10.64
C ARG A 487 -18.79 19.54 10.68
N ALA A 488 -18.26 20.27 9.69
CA ALA A 488 -18.89 21.35 8.93
C ALA A 488 -17.87 22.39 8.42
N ALA A 489 -18.16 22.94 7.24
CA ALA A 489 -17.65 24.19 6.62
C ALA A 489 -16.46 24.13 5.63
N THR A 490 -16.86 24.08 4.35
CA THR A 490 -16.57 25.02 3.22
C THR A 490 -15.14 25.43 2.83
N ASN A 491 -14.85 25.12 1.55
CA ASN A 491 -13.94 25.73 0.58
C ASN A 491 -13.01 26.87 1.04
N ARG A 492 -11.70 26.60 0.99
CA ARG A 492 -10.68 27.50 0.41
C ARG A 492 -9.50 26.68 -0.10
N SER A 493 -9.11 26.96 -1.33
CA SER A 493 -8.02 26.38 -2.09
C SER A 493 -6.66 26.89 -1.60
N SER A 494 -5.80 25.98 -1.16
CA SER A 494 -4.35 26.19 -1.10
C SER A 494 -3.66 24.87 -1.42
N THR A 495 -2.96 24.84 -2.54
CA THR A 495 -2.11 23.75 -3.01
C THR A 495 -0.92 23.55 -2.08
N SER A 496 -0.89 22.44 -1.35
CA SER A 496 0.33 21.91 -0.74
C SER A 496 0.41 20.41 -1.04
N SER A 497 1.39 20.02 -1.83
CA SER A 497 1.80 18.62 -2.02
C SER A 497 2.38 18.10 -0.70
N ALA A 498 1.53 17.48 0.12
CA ALA A 498 1.88 16.92 1.42
C ALA A 498 2.07 15.40 1.32
N SER A 499 3.33 14.95 1.21
CA SER A 499 3.68 13.55 1.41
C SER A 499 3.53 13.22 2.89
N THR A 500 2.41 12.63 3.29
CA THR A 500 2.16 12.31 4.71
C THR A 500 2.99 11.08 5.11
N ILE A 501 3.98 11.24 6.00
CA ILE A 501 4.61 10.10 6.68
C ILE A 501 3.60 9.52 7.68
N GLU A 502 2.81 8.53 7.25
CA GLU A 502 2.03 7.69 8.17
C GLU A 502 2.97 6.78 8.96
N CYS A 503 3.44 7.31 10.10
CA CYS A 503 3.93 6.46 11.18
C CYS A 503 2.79 5.50 11.58
N SER A 504 3.07 4.21 11.74
CA SER A 504 2.12 3.10 12.02
C SER A 504 1.40 3.19 13.38
N THR A 505 1.21 4.41 13.89
CA THR A 505 0.69 4.69 15.23
C THR A 505 -0.77 4.28 15.39
N ARG A 506 -1.57 4.23 14.31
CA ARG A 506 -2.96 3.76 14.37
C ARG A 506 -3.10 2.25 14.54
N ASP A 507 -2.22 1.44 13.97
CA ASP A 507 -2.39 -0.03 13.96
C ASP A 507 -1.84 -0.73 15.23
N ALA A 508 -1.03 -0.01 16.01
CA ALA A 508 -0.37 -0.54 17.22
C ALA A 508 -1.13 -0.25 18.53
N VAL A 509 -2.11 0.65 18.52
CA VAL A 509 -2.89 1.05 19.69
C VAL A 509 -4.31 0.51 19.54
N GLY A 510 -4.54 -0.67 20.12
CA GLY A 510 -5.90 -1.20 20.31
C GLY A 510 -6.78 -0.20 21.07
N SER A 511 -8.06 -0.21 20.75
CA SER A 511 -9.11 0.61 21.34
C SER A 511 -8.97 0.71 22.86
N LEU A 512 -8.71 1.92 23.34
CA LEU A 512 -8.89 2.25 24.75
C LEU A 512 -10.40 2.35 25.00
N ASP A 513 -10.89 1.32 25.68
CA ASP A 513 -12.07 1.22 26.53
C ASP A 513 -12.99 2.45 26.59
N ARG A 514 -14.19 2.30 26.00
CA ARG A 514 -15.37 3.15 26.28
C ARG A 514 -16.41 2.32 27.01
N SER A 515 -16.10 1.85 28.21
CA SER A 515 -17.09 1.26 29.11
C SER A 515 -17.05 1.91 30.50
N ALA A 516 -17.56 3.13 30.59
CA ALA A 516 -18.00 3.70 31.87
C ALA A 516 -18.85 4.95 31.63
N THR A 517 -20.17 4.80 31.58
CA THR A 517 -21.14 5.80 32.09
C THR A 517 -22.56 5.22 32.02
N ARG A 518 -23.04 4.72 33.16
CA ARG A 518 -24.45 4.71 33.58
C ARG A 518 -24.54 5.60 34.82
N PRO A 519 -25.64 6.34 35.04
CA PRO A 519 -26.85 5.81 35.72
C PRO A 519 -28.16 6.13 34.94
N ALA A 520 -29.17 5.26 34.91
CA ALA A 520 -30.39 5.21 35.79
C ALA A 520 -31.29 6.46 35.62
N THR A 521 -32.62 6.45 35.41
CA THR A 521 -33.71 5.47 35.65
C THR A 521 -35.02 5.94 34.96
N SER A 522 -35.83 4.95 34.54
CA SER A 522 -37.32 4.88 34.39
C SER A 522 -38.19 6.09 33.98
N THR A 523 -39.04 5.93 32.95
CA THR A 523 -40.50 5.65 33.09
C THR A 523 -41.22 5.33 31.76
N ARG A 524 -41.91 4.18 31.77
CA ARG A 524 -43.15 3.69 31.12
C ARG A 524 -43.91 4.42 29.97
N SER A 525 -44.42 3.55 29.07
CA SER A 525 -45.75 3.50 28.38
C SER A 525 -45.95 4.40 27.14
N ARG A 526 -46.82 4.13 26.15
CA ARG A 526 -47.56 2.99 25.54
C ARG A 526 -48.21 3.59 24.26
N SER A 527 -48.44 2.75 23.23
CA SER A 527 -49.50 2.80 22.19
C SER A 527 -49.81 4.05 21.31
N ARG A 528 -49.67 3.85 19.97
CA ARG A 528 -50.46 4.24 18.74
C ARG A 528 -51.83 4.97 18.88
N PRO A 529 -52.52 5.43 17.78
CA PRO A 529 -52.13 6.05 16.48
C PRO A 529 -53.11 7.20 16.01
N GLY A 530 -52.92 7.81 14.82
CA GLY A 530 -54.04 8.42 14.06
C GLY A 530 -53.73 9.64 13.16
N ASN A 531 -54.05 9.50 11.85
CA ASN A 531 -54.70 10.44 10.88
C ASN A 531 -54.27 11.92 10.78
N ALA A 532 -54.32 12.66 9.66
CA ALA A 532 -54.59 12.46 8.23
C ALA A 532 -54.37 13.83 7.53
N CYS A 533 -54.37 13.84 6.19
CA CYS A 533 -54.80 14.93 5.29
C CYS A 533 -53.98 16.24 5.17
N CYS A 534 -53.39 16.47 3.99
CA CYS A 534 -53.98 17.31 2.93
C CYS A 534 -52.97 17.63 1.80
N SER A 535 -53.37 17.34 0.56
CA SER A 535 -52.89 17.99 -0.68
C SER A 535 -54.07 18.70 -1.36
N PRO A 536 -53.81 19.71 -2.20
CA PRO A 536 -54.35 19.71 -3.58
C PRO A 536 -53.23 20.05 -4.61
N ARG A 537 -53.09 19.35 -5.76
CA ARG A 537 -53.74 19.56 -7.09
C ARG A 537 -53.73 21.05 -7.53
N SER A 538 -53.44 21.48 -8.76
CA SER A 538 -53.21 20.88 -10.10
C SER A 538 -53.03 22.03 -11.13
N GLY A 539 -52.30 21.82 -12.24
CA GLY A 539 -52.56 22.49 -13.54
C GLY A 539 -51.43 23.29 -14.23
N PRO A 540 -51.08 23.01 -15.52
CA PRO A 540 -50.09 23.73 -16.33
C PRO A 540 -50.74 24.83 -17.21
N PRO A 541 -49.97 25.67 -17.96
CA PRO A 541 -49.79 25.37 -19.39
C PRO A 541 -48.53 25.96 -20.12
N ALA A 542 -48.39 25.50 -21.37
CA ALA A 542 -47.99 26.23 -22.59
C ALA A 542 -46.52 26.28 -23.07
N ARG A 543 -46.41 26.02 -24.39
CA ARG A 543 -45.25 25.95 -25.29
C ARG A 543 -44.93 27.31 -25.95
N THR A 544 -43.80 27.30 -26.67
CA THR A 544 -43.28 28.20 -27.74
C THR A 544 -42.46 29.39 -27.23
N ARG A 545 -41.27 29.71 -27.76
CA ARG A 545 -40.59 29.38 -29.03
C ARG A 545 -39.24 28.72 -28.83
#